data_AF-A0A5J4RSD3-F1
#
_entry.id   AF-A0A5J4RSD3-F1
#
_cell.length_a   1.000
_cell.length_b   1.000
_cell.length_c   1.000
_cell.angle_alpha   90.00
_cell.angle_beta   90.00
_cell.angle_gamma   90.00
#
_symmetry.space_group_name_H-M   'P 1'
#
loop_
_entity.id
_entity.type
_entity.pdbx_description
1 polymer ?
#
loop_
_entity_poly.entity_id
_entity_poly.type
_entity_poly.pdbx_seq_one_letter_code
_entity_poly.pdbx_strand_id
1 'polypeptide(L)'
;MSIGFIAAAAEIGTKIAEIAKVSEAKLHEIISEAAQESVREISKFSLEKMELDVEALKKPELPGHNVENSARVLETFLKEERINYYFETPLKREEMLCQLGENILSALDIQDKGIKIIFKEMPPNSYGVYNHSERTLTINQRFIENPELLRDAIDTIIHEARHAYQHCAVETFTNSESYIWAGNFRSYIRPEWDFEDYEKQPVEVDARNFAASVVEKALNNILYG
;
A
#
# COMPACT_ATOMS: atom_id res chain seq x y z
N MET A 1 30.72 -6.33 -58.23
CA MET A 1 29.44 -5.92 -57.62
C MET A 1 29.32 -6.58 -56.25
N SER A 2 29.71 -5.92 -55.15
CA SER A 2 29.47 -6.50 -53.79
C SER A 2 29.68 -5.50 -52.64
N ILE A 3 30.49 -4.45 -52.79
CA ILE A 3 30.86 -3.58 -51.66
C ILE A 3 29.77 -2.55 -51.30
N GLY A 4 29.00 -2.08 -52.28
CA GLY A 4 27.96 -1.05 -52.07
C GLY A 4 26.70 -1.53 -51.32
N PHE A 5 26.38 -2.83 -51.38
CA PHE A 5 25.19 -3.38 -50.72
C PHE A 5 25.39 -3.58 -49.20
N ILE A 6 26.62 -3.90 -48.77
CA ILE A 6 26.96 -4.12 -47.36
C ILE A 6 26.96 -2.79 -46.59
N ALA A 7 27.47 -1.71 -47.20
CA ALA A 7 27.47 -0.38 -46.61
C ALA A 7 26.05 0.17 -46.40
N ALA A 8 25.17 0.00 -47.39
CA ALA A 8 23.77 0.44 -47.32
C ALA A 8 22.97 -0.33 -46.23
N ALA A 9 23.22 -1.63 -46.08
CA ALA A 9 22.56 -2.44 -45.04
C ALA A 9 23.01 -2.06 -43.62
N ALA A 10 24.30 -1.75 -43.42
CA ALA A 10 24.81 -1.26 -42.15
C ALA A 10 24.20 0.10 -41.76
N GLU A 11 24.05 1.02 -42.72
CA GLU A 11 23.49 2.35 -42.52
C GLU A 11 21.98 2.35 -42.20
N ILE A 12 21.23 1.39 -42.76
CA ILE A 12 19.83 1.16 -42.41
C ILE A 12 19.72 0.57 -40.99
N GLY A 13 20.60 -0.37 -40.63
CA GLY A 13 20.65 -0.97 -39.29
C GLY A 13 20.90 0.05 -38.18
N THR A 14 21.82 1.00 -38.39
CA THR A 14 22.05 2.10 -37.44
C THR A 14 20.85 3.03 -37.32
N LYS A 15 20.18 3.38 -38.42
CA LYS A 15 18.96 4.19 -38.38
C LYS A 15 17.81 3.51 -37.65
N ILE A 16 17.64 2.20 -37.81
CA ILE A 16 16.62 1.43 -37.08
C ILE A 16 16.94 1.41 -35.58
N ALA A 17 18.21 1.24 -35.20
CA ALA A 17 18.64 1.27 -33.81
C ALA A 17 18.47 2.66 -33.16
N GLU A 18 18.72 3.75 -33.90
CA GLU A 18 18.45 5.12 -33.44
C GLU A 18 16.95 5.38 -33.27
N ILE A 19 16.12 4.94 -34.22
CA ILE A 19 14.65 5.06 -34.12
C ILE A 19 14.12 4.26 -32.92
N ALA A 20 14.63 3.06 -32.68
CA ALA A 20 14.25 2.23 -31.53
C ALA A 20 14.60 2.92 -30.20
N LYS A 21 15.81 3.47 -30.06
CA LYS A 21 16.22 4.23 -28.86
C LYS A 21 15.37 5.48 -28.62
N VAL A 22 15.02 6.20 -29.70
CA VAL A 22 14.11 7.35 -29.61
C VAL A 22 12.71 6.91 -29.18
N SER A 23 12.23 5.75 -29.65
CA SER A 23 10.93 5.22 -29.24
C SER A 23 10.89 4.78 -27.77
N GLU A 24 11.99 4.21 -27.27
CA GLU A 24 12.12 3.75 -25.88
C GLU A 24 12.23 4.93 -24.91
N ALA A 25 13.03 5.95 -25.25
CA ALA A 25 13.11 7.19 -24.47
C ALA A 25 11.76 7.90 -24.39
N LYS A 26 10.99 7.91 -25.48
CA LYS A 26 9.66 8.52 -25.55
C LYS A 26 8.61 7.73 -24.76
N LEU A 27 8.74 6.40 -24.72
CA LEU A 27 7.92 5.55 -23.85
C LEU A 27 8.22 5.79 -22.36
N HIS A 28 9.50 5.93 -21.99
CA HIS A 28 9.90 6.29 -20.63
C HIS A 28 9.39 7.68 -20.21
N GLU A 29 9.43 8.66 -21.10
CA GLU A 29 8.88 10.00 -20.85
C GLU A 29 7.37 9.95 -20.60
N ILE A 30 6.61 9.24 -21.43
CA ILE A 30 5.16 9.07 -21.26
C ILE A 30 4.81 8.35 -19.95
N ILE A 31 5.58 7.31 -19.58
CA ILE A 31 5.37 6.58 -18.32
C ILE A 31 5.68 7.47 -17.11
N SER A 32 6.75 8.29 -17.20
CA SER A 32 7.11 9.25 -16.15
C SER A 32 6.05 10.34 -15.98
N GLU A 33 5.54 10.89 -17.08
CA GLU A 33 4.45 11.87 -17.04
C GLU A 33 3.17 11.27 -16.45
N ALA A 34 2.79 10.06 -16.88
CA ALA A 34 1.63 9.36 -16.34
C ALA A 34 1.77 9.08 -14.83
N ALA A 35 2.95 8.65 -14.37
CA ALA A 35 3.22 8.42 -12.95
C ALA A 35 3.12 9.73 -12.14
N GLN A 36 3.66 10.84 -12.66
CA GLN A 36 3.54 12.15 -12.01
C GLN A 36 2.10 12.65 -11.96
N GLU A 37 1.31 12.40 -13.01
CA GLU A 37 -0.11 12.77 -13.06
C GLU A 37 -0.93 11.96 -12.04
N SER A 38 -0.70 10.65 -11.94
CA SER A 38 -1.32 9.81 -10.91
C SER A 38 -0.97 10.26 -9.49
N VAL A 39 0.28 10.65 -9.22
CA VAL A 39 0.70 11.20 -7.91
C VAL A 39 -0.01 12.53 -7.61
N ARG A 40 -0.20 13.39 -8.61
CA ARG A 40 -0.94 14.66 -8.47
C ARG A 40 -2.41 14.43 -8.20
N GLU A 41 -3.05 13.51 -8.91
CA GLU A 41 -4.47 13.14 -8.69
C GLU A 41 -4.68 12.54 -7.30
N ILE A 42 -3.78 11.66 -6.84
CA ILE A 42 -3.81 11.11 -5.46
C ILE A 42 -3.69 12.25 -4.43
N SER A 43 -2.80 13.21 -4.66
CA SER A 43 -2.59 14.36 -3.78
C SER A 43 -3.81 15.28 -3.75
N LYS A 44 -4.40 15.58 -4.92
CA LYS A 44 -5.56 16.45 -5.05
C LYS A 44 -6.82 15.81 -4.45
N PHE A 45 -7.03 14.52 -4.69
CA PHE A 45 -8.12 13.77 -4.07
C PHE A 45 -7.98 13.68 -2.55
N SER A 46 -6.74 13.61 -2.04
CA SER A 46 -6.46 13.67 -0.59
C SER A 46 -6.77 15.04 0.02
N LEU A 47 -6.53 16.13 -0.71
CA LEU A 47 -6.79 17.49 -0.26
C LEU A 47 -8.30 17.84 -0.29
N GLU A 48 -9.01 17.46 -1.36
CA GLU A 48 -10.46 17.72 -1.47
C GLU A 48 -11.29 16.96 -0.43
N LYS A 49 -10.83 15.78 0.01
CA LYS A 49 -11.47 15.01 1.08
C LYS A 49 -11.16 15.54 2.49
N MET A 50 -10.16 16.42 2.64
CA MET A 50 -9.77 17.07 3.90
C MET A 50 -10.53 18.38 4.20
N GLU A 51 -11.15 19.02 3.20
CA GLU A 51 -11.90 20.28 3.37
C GLU A 51 -13.34 20.09 3.88
N LEU A 52 -13.79 18.86 4.08
CA LEU A 52 -15.04 18.55 4.75
C LEU A 52 -14.74 17.88 6.10
N ASP A 53 -15.07 18.61 7.18
CA ASP A 53 -15.25 18.12 8.57
C ASP A 53 -14.09 18.33 9.58
N VAL A 54 -13.49 19.53 9.58
CA VAL A 54 -12.49 19.94 10.59
C VAL A 54 -13.11 20.18 11.99
N GLU A 55 -14.42 20.39 12.10
CA GLU A 55 -15.07 20.80 13.35
C GLU A 55 -15.71 19.64 14.15
N ALA A 56 -15.85 18.44 13.57
CA ALA A 56 -16.52 17.30 14.23
C ALA A 56 -15.59 16.30 14.92
N LEU A 57 -14.27 16.39 14.75
CA LEU A 57 -13.31 15.48 15.38
C LEU A 57 -12.62 16.13 16.57
N LYS A 58 -13.24 16.04 17.75
CA LYS A 58 -12.43 15.82 18.96
C LYS A 58 -11.80 14.43 18.83
N LYS A 59 -10.71 14.33 18.07
CA LYS A 59 -9.93 13.10 17.91
C LYS A 59 -9.54 12.63 19.32
N PRO A 60 -9.90 11.41 19.75
CA PRO A 60 -9.15 10.79 20.84
C PRO A 60 -7.67 10.83 20.45
N GLU A 61 -6.79 11.10 21.42
CA GLU A 61 -5.34 11.13 21.19
C GLU A 61 -4.96 9.95 20.30
N LEU A 62 -4.39 10.26 19.13
CA LEU A 62 -4.01 9.29 18.11
C LEU A 62 -3.33 8.08 18.79
N PRO A 63 -3.62 6.84 18.37
CA PRO A 63 -2.91 5.67 18.88
C PRO A 63 -1.44 5.78 18.45
N GLY A 64 -0.66 6.51 19.23
CA GLY A 64 0.65 7.06 18.87
C GLY A 64 1.77 6.03 18.84
N HIS A 65 1.46 4.74 19.04
CA HIS A 65 2.45 3.69 18.95
C HIS A 65 2.69 3.33 17.48
N ASN A 66 3.92 3.54 17.01
CA ASN A 66 4.46 3.07 15.73
C ASN A 66 3.93 3.70 14.43
N VAL A 67 3.09 4.74 14.49
CA VAL A 67 2.69 5.52 13.28
C VAL A 67 3.92 6.14 12.59
N GLU A 68 4.80 6.80 13.34
CA GLU A 68 6.01 7.44 12.80
C GLU A 68 6.95 6.44 12.11
N ASN A 69 7.18 5.28 12.73
CA ASN A 69 8.03 4.23 12.15
C ASN A 69 7.40 3.64 10.88
N SER A 70 6.08 3.41 10.91
CA SER A 70 5.33 2.90 9.75
C SER A 70 5.28 3.92 8.60
N ALA A 71 5.20 5.21 8.91
CA ALA A 71 5.27 6.28 7.93
C ALA A 71 6.62 6.29 7.20
N ARG A 72 7.74 6.13 7.92
CA ARG A 72 9.08 6.03 7.31
C ARG A 72 9.25 4.81 6.41
N VAL A 73 8.61 3.69 6.77
CA VAL A 73 8.54 2.51 5.88
C VAL A 73 7.83 2.87 4.58
N LEU A 74 6.68 3.54 4.68
CA LEU A 74 5.91 3.94 3.51
C LEU A 74 6.65 5.00 2.66
N GLU A 75 7.33 5.97 3.28
CA GLU A 75 8.19 6.93 2.58
C GLU A 75 9.26 6.23 1.75
N THR A 76 9.93 5.22 2.34
CA THR A 76 10.94 4.43 1.64
C THR A 76 10.33 3.65 0.48
N PHE A 77 9.12 3.12 0.65
CA PHE A 77 8.39 2.43 -0.40
C PHE A 77 8.00 3.37 -1.56
N LEU A 78 7.63 4.61 -1.26
CA LEU A 78 7.13 5.61 -2.23
C LEU A 78 8.23 6.37 -2.98
N LYS A 79 9.51 6.04 -2.78
CA LYS A 79 10.61 6.63 -3.57
C LYS A 79 10.46 6.34 -5.05
N GLU A 80 10.86 7.28 -5.91
CA GLU A 80 10.65 7.20 -7.36
C GLU A 80 11.18 5.91 -7.97
N GLU A 81 12.41 5.51 -7.62
CA GLU A 81 13.03 4.28 -8.13
C GLU A 81 12.25 3.01 -7.73
N ARG A 82 11.61 3.04 -6.56
CA ARG A 82 10.78 1.96 -6.04
C ARG A 82 9.44 1.94 -6.75
N ILE A 83 8.80 3.10 -6.92
CA ILE A 83 7.55 3.21 -7.67
C ILE A 83 7.75 2.74 -9.10
N ASN A 84 8.84 3.15 -9.78
CA ASN A 84 9.14 2.66 -11.11
C ASN A 84 9.26 1.12 -11.13
N TYR A 85 9.95 0.53 -10.16
CA TYR A 85 10.03 -0.93 -10.02
C TYR A 85 8.65 -1.59 -9.83
N TYR A 86 7.77 -0.99 -9.04
CA TYR A 86 6.40 -1.46 -8.83
C TYR A 86 5.64 -1.52 -10.17
N PHE A 87 5.71 -0.48 -11.00
CA PHE A 87 4.91 -0.43 -12.24
C PHE A 87 5.41 -1.35 -13.37
N GLU A 88 6.57 -2.01 -13.22
CA GLU A 88 7.16 -2.82 -14.29
C GLU A 88 6.40 -4.14 -14.57
N THR A 89 6.14 -4.97 -13.55
CA THR A 89 5.53 -6.29 -13.74
C THR A 89 4.69 -6.71 -12.53
N PRO A 90 3.70 -7.63 -12.70
CA PRO A 90 2.99 -8.24 -11.57
C PRO A 90 3.93 -8.86 -10.52
N LEU A 91 4.97 -9.59 -10.94
CA LEU A 91 5.94 -10.19 -10.01
C LEU A 91 6.62 -9.15 -9.13
N LYS A 92 7.09 -8.04 -9.73
CA LYS A 92 7.72 -6.94 -9.00
C LYS A 92 6.75 -6.24 -8.04
N ARG A 93 5.47 -6.16 -8.39
CA ARG A 93 4.42 -5.65 -7.47
C ARG A 93 4.22 -6.56 -6.28
N GLU A 94 4.09 -7.86 -6.51
CA GLU A 94 3.97 -8.83 -5.43
C GLU A 94 5.15 -8.73 -4.46
N GLU A 95 6.39 -8.70 -4.98
CA GLU A 95 7.60 -8.52 -4.18
C GLU A 95 7.55 -7.24 -3.34
N MET A 96 7.18 -6.11 -3.97
CA MET A 96 7.14 -4.82 -3.28
C MET A 96 6.03 -4.74 -2.23
N LEU A 97 4.84 -5.25 -2.53
CA LEU A 97 3.72 -5.25 -1.59
C LEU A 97 3.98 -6.22 -0.43
N CYS A 98 4.59 -7.37 -0.70
CA CYS A 98 5.03 -8.28 0.36
C CYS A 98 6.06 -7.59 1.28
N GLN A 99 7.09 -6.96 0.69
CA GLN A 99 8.10 -6.23 1.45
C GLN A 99 7.51 -5.04 2.23
N LEU A 100 6.52 -4.33 1.67
CA LEU A 100 5.79 -3.30 2.41
C LEU A 100 5.16 -3.88 3.67
N GLY A 101 4.39 -4.96 3.54
CA GLY A 101 3.74 -5.57 4.70
C GLY A 101 4.73 -6.11 5.73
N GLU A 102 5.81 -6.78 5.31
CA GLU A 102 6.86 -7.27 6.22
C GLU A 102 7.52 -6.13 7.00
N ASN A 103 7.83 -5.02 6.32
CA ASN A 103 8.42 -3.85 6.96
C ASN A 103 7.44 -3.14 7.89
N ILE A 104 6.14 -3.11 7.56
CA ILE A 104 5.11 -2.57 8.46
C ILE A 104 4.96 -3.46 9.70
N LEU A 105 4.96 -4.78 9.56
CA LEU A 105 4.96 -5.72 10.69
C LEU A 105 6.20 -5.51 11.59
N SER A 106 7.36 -5.23 10.99
CA SER A 106 8.56 -4.88 11.74
C SER A 106 8.46 -3.51 12.42
N ALA A 107 7.85 -2.50 11.76
CA ALA A 107 7.62 -1.19 12.36
C ALA A 107 6.62 -1.26 13.51
N LEU A 108 5.74 -2.27 13.51
CA LEU A 108 4.79 -2.61 14.57
C LEU A 108 5.39 -3.52 15.66
N ASP A 109 6.67 -3.90 15.55
CA ASP A 109 7.38 -4.79 16.48
C ASP A 109 6.77 -6.19 16.61
N ILE A 110 6.19 -6.72 15.52
CA ILE A 110 5.53 -8.05 15.47
C ILE A 110 6.05 -8.96 14.35
N GLN A 111 7.19 -8.65 13.75
CA GLN A 111 7.83 -9.45 12.71
C GLN A 111 8.22 -10.86 13.17
N ASP A 112 8.45 -11.06 14.46
CA ASP A 112 8.82 -12.34 15.06
C ASP A 112 7.62 -13.30 15.24
N LYS A 113 6.39 -12.83 14.99
CA LYS A 113 5.14 -13.61 15.19
C LYS A 113 4.82 -14.58 14.07
N GLY A 114 5.69 -14.71 13.08
CA GLY A 114 5.54 -15.66 11.97
C GLY A 114 4.35 -15.36 11.06
N ILE A 115 3.94 -14.10 10.98
CA ILE A 115 2.83 -13.66 10.12
C ILE A 115 3.29 -13.72 8.66
N LYS A 116 2.51 -14.41 7.83
CA LYS A 116 2.78 -14.55 6.39
C LYS A 116 1.86 -13.65 5.58
N ILE A 117 2.41 -12.97 4.59
CA ILE A 117 1.62 -12.22 3.60
C ILE A 117 1.44 -13.10 2.38
N ILE A 118 0.20 -13.26 1.94
CA ILE A 118 -0.13 -14.06 0.76
C ILE A 118 -1.13 -13.32 -0.11
N PHE A 119 -1.08 -13.57 -1.41
CA PHE A 119 -2.02 -13.04 -2.37
C PHE A 119 -2.90 -14.15 -2.92
N LYS A 120 -4.21 -13.91 -2.94
CA LYS A 120 -5.20 -14.86 -3.42
C LYS A 120 -6.31 -14.14 -4.16
N GLU A 121 -6.94 -14.83 -5.11
CA GLU A 121 -8.22 -14.39 -5.63
C GLU A 121 -9.25 -14.29 -4.48
N MET A 122 -9.90 -13.14 -4.39
CA MET A 122 -10.95 -12.85 -3.41
C MET A 122 -12.11 -12.15 -4.11
N PRO A 123 -13.33 -12.17 -3.54
CA PRO A 123 -14.46 -11.45 -4.10
C PRO A 123 -14.14 -9.96 -4.36
N PRO A 124 -14.76 -9.32 -5.38
CA PRO A 124 -14.45 -7.93 -5.74
C PRO A 124 -14.64 -6.90 -4.62
N ASN A 125 -15.51 -7.20 -3.64
CA ASN A 125 -15.78 -6.37 -2.46
C ASN A 125 -14.89 -6.71 -1.26
N SER A 126 -13.91 -7.59 -1.41
CA SER A 126 -12.97 -7.98 -0.35
C SER A 126 -11.55 -7.61 -0.77
N TYR A 127 -10.91 -6.75 0.02
CA TYR A 127 -9.60 -6.18 -0.30
C TYR A 127 -8.47 -6.97 0.37
N GLY A 128 -8.70 -7.38 1.62
CA GLY A 128 -7.80 -8.22 2.40
C GLY A 128 -8.49 -8.74 3.65
N VAL A 129 -7.78 -9.61 4.37
CA VAL A 129 -8.17 -10.09 5.70
C VAL A 129 -6.95 -10.63 6.46
N TYR A 130 -6.83 -10.27 7.73
CA TYR A 130 -5.94 -10.95 8.66
C TYR A 130 -6.65 -12.11 9.37
N ASN A 131 -6.06 -13.31 9.28
CA ASN A 131 -6.47 -14.47 10.05
C ASN A 131 -5.45 -14.75 11.15
N HIS A 132 -5.85 -14.49 12.40
CA HIS A 132 -5.00 -14.70 13.57
C HIS A 132 -4.62 -16.17 13.81
N SER A 133 -5.56 -17.10 13.59
CA SER A 133 -5.32 -18.54 13.81
C SER A 133 -4.31 -19.13 12.83
N GLU A 134 -4.32 -18.65 11.59
CA GLU A 134 -3.39 -19.05 10.53
C GLU A 134 -2.16 -18.15 10.44
N ARG A 135 -2.09 -17.09 11.28
CA ARG A 135 -1.07 -16.03 11.23
C ARG A 135 -0.82 -15.57 9.79
N THR A 136 -1.90 -15.27 9.08
CA THR A 136 -1.83 -14.98 7.65
C THR A 136 -2.57 -13.69 7.33
N LEU A 137 -1.89 -12.81 6.59
CA LEU A 137 -2.43 -11.59 6.01
C LEU A 137 -2.70 -11.89 4.54
N THR A 138 -3.97 -12.12 4.20
CA THR A 138 -4.38 -12.42 2.82
C THR A 138 -4.77 -11.13 2.13
N ILE A 139 -4.15 -10.83 1.00
CA ILE A 139 -4.43 -9.67 0.17
C ILE A 139 -5.04 -10.11 -1.15
N ASN A 140 -6.01 -9.35 -1.66
CA ASN A 140 -6.62 -9.66 -2.95
C ASN A 140 -5.59 -9.53 -4.08
N GLN A 141 -5.40 -10.63 -4.82
CA GLN A 141 -4.47 -10.75 -5.94
C GLN A 141 -4.67 -9.67 -7.02
N ARG A 142 -5.86 -9.08 -7.13
CA ARG A 142 -6.12 -7.99 -8.08
C ARG A 142 -5.17 -6.79 -7.91
N PHE A 143 -4.58 -6.58 -6.73
CA PHE A 143 -3.57 -5.53 -6.52
C PHE A 143 -2.24 -5.84 -7.22
N ILE A 144 -1.92 -7.13 -7.40
CA ILE A 144 -0.80 -7.61 -8.22
C ILE A 144 -1.15 -7.60 -9.72
N GLU A 145 -2.43 -7.57 -10.08
CA GLU A 145 -2.86 -7.58 -11.48
C GLU A 145 -3.02 -6.16 -12.02
N ASN A 146 -3.59 -5.26 -11.20
CA ASN A 146 -3.88 -3.87 -11.57
C ASN A 146 -3.02 -2.87 -10.76
N PRO A 147 -2.02 -2.22 -11.38
CA PRO A 147 -1.13 -1.29 -10.67
C PRO A 147 -1.82 0.03 -10.27
N GLU A 148 -2.95 0.38 -10.89
CA GLU A 148 -3.75 1.57 -10.53
C GLU A 148 -4.36 1.48 -9.13
N LEU A 149 -4.42 0.27 -8.56
CA LEU A 149 -4.94 0.03 -7.21
C LEU A 149 -3.87 0.18 -6.12
N LEU A 150 -2.71 0.78 -6.41
CA LEU A 150 -1.60 0.92 -5.47
C LEU A 150 -2.03 1.54 -4.13
N ARG A 151 -2.82 2.62 -4.17
CA ARG A 151 -3.31 3.31 -2.97
C ARG A 151 -4.13 2.36 -2.09
N ASP A 152 -5.06 1.63 -2.69
CA ASP A 152 -5.92 0.67 -1.99
C ASP A 152 -5.10 -0.50 -1.45
N ALA A 153 -4.09 -0.96 -2.18
CA ALA A 153 -3.17 -2.01 -1.74
C ALA A 153 -2.38 -1.59 -0.49
N ILE A 154 -1.83 -0.37 -0.48
CA ILE A 154 -1.11 0.20 0.66
C ILE A 154 -2.03 0.29 1.89
N ASP A 155 -3.20 0.91 1.72
CA ASP A 155 -4.18 1.09 2.80
C ASP A 155 -4.60 -0.26 3.40
N THR A 156 -4.92 -1.23 2.54
CA THR A 156 -5.30 -2.59 2.96
C THR A 156 -4.18 -3.28 3.73
N ILE A 157 -2.94 -3.26 3.22
CA ILE A 157 -1.81 -3.93 3.88
C ILE A 157 -1.57 -3.35 5.27
N ILE A 158 -1.60 -2.01 5.41
CA ILE A 158 -1.39 -1.35 6.69
C ILE A 158 -2.56 -1.64 7.66
N HIS A 159 -3.79 -1.62 7.16
CA HIS A 159 -5.00 -1.97 7.92
C HIS A 159 -4.92 -3.39 8.48
N GLU A 160 -4.66 -4.39 7.62
CA GLU A 160 -4.60 -5.79 8.07
C GLU A 160 -3.38 -6.08 8.97
N ALA A 161 -2.26 -5.38 8.75
CA ALA A 161 -1.12 -5.45 9.66
C ALA A 161 -1.46 -4.87 11.04
N ARG A 162 -2.32 -3.83 11.10
CA ARG A 162 -2.82 -3.29 12.37
C ARG A 162 -3.73 -4.27 13.09
N HIS A 163 -4.60 -5.00 12.39
CA HIS A 163 -5.37 -6.11 12.99
C HIS A 163 -4.45 -7.18 13.60
N ALA A 164 -3.35 -7.50 12.92
CA ALA A 164 -2.36 -8.43 13.45
C ALA A 164 -1.71 -7.93 14.75
N TYR A 165 -1.36 -6.65 14.80
CA TYR A 165 -0.86 -6.01 16.01
C TYR A 165 -1.88 -6.00 17.15
N GLN A 166 -3.13 -5.63 16.88
CA GLN A 166 -4.20 -5.61 17.89
C GLN A 166 -4.38 -6.99 18.53
N HIS A 167 -4.39 -8.05 17.72
CA HIS A 167 -4.44 -9.42 18.23
C HIS A 167 -3.24 -9.75 19.14
N CYS A 168 -2.02 -9.41 18.73
CA CYS A 168 -0.83 -9.61 19.56
C CYS A 168 -0.91 -8.81 20.87
N ALA A 169 -1.38 -7.56 20.80
CA ALA A 169 -1.56 -6.70 21.97
C ALA A 169 -2.61 -7.27 22.94
N VAL A 170 -3.69 -7.87 22.43
CA VAL A 170 -4.72 -8.57 23.23
C VAL A 170 -4.16 -9.82 23.92
N GLU A 171 -3.29 -10.58 23.27
CA GLU A 171 -2.66 -11.76 23.88
C GLU A 171 -1.78 -11.38 25.08
N THR A 172 -1.10 -10.23 25.01
CA THR A 172 -0.15 -9.78 26.03
C THR A 172 -0.67 -8.68 26.97
N PHE A 173 -1.84 -8.11 26.68
CA PHE A 173 -2.41 -6.94 27.35
C PHE A 173 -1.43 -5.77 27.52
N THR A 174 -0.70 -5.44 26.44
CA THR A 174 0.42 -4.49 26.46
C THR A 174 0.03 -3.03 26.57
N ASN A 175 -1.23 -2.68 26.29
CA ASN A 175 -1.74 -1.30 26.38
C ASN A 175 -3.20 -1.26 26.85
N SER A 176 -3.70 -0.09 27.24
CA SER A 176 -5.07 0.07 27.74
C SER A 176 -6.14 -0.25 26.69
N GLU A 177 -5.86 -0.01 25.41
CA GLU A 177 -6.77 -0.26 24.29
C GLU A 177 -6.99 -1.77 24.07
N SER A 178 -6.02 -2.62 24.43
CA SER A 178 -6.11 -4.07 24.30
C SER A 178 -7.32 -4.67 25.03
N TYR A 179 -7.80 -4.06 26.12
CA TYR A 179 -9.03 -4.51 26.78
C TYR A 179 -10.29 -4.22 25.94
N ILE A 180 -10.32 -3.08 25.25
CA ILE A 180 -11.41 -2.71 24.35
C ILE A 180 -11.41 -3.65 23.14
N TRP A 181 -10.25 -3.87 22.54
CA TRP A 181 -10.11 -4.79 21.41
C TRP A 181 -10.46 -6.23 21.80
N ALA A 182 -10.01 -6.70 22.96
CA ALA A 182 -10.37 -8.03 23.48
C ALA A 182 -11.87 -8.21 23.66
N GLY A 183 -12.58 -7.16 24.11
CA GLY A 183 -14.03 -7.14 24.17
C GLY A 183 -14.65 -7.19 22.78
N ASN A 184 -14.20 -6.32 21.88
CA ASN A 184 -14.73 -6.21 20.52
C ASN A 184 -14.53 -7.51 19.71
N PHE A 185 -13.37 -8.17 19.78
CA PHE A 185 -13.12 -9.43 19.08
C PHE A 185 -14.06 -10.58 19.53
N ARG A 186 -14.50 -10.59 20.80
CA ARG A 186 -15.44 -11.61 21.30
C ARG A 186 -16.85 -11.44 20.74
N SER A 187 -17.23 -10.22 20.40
CA SER A 187 -18.54 -9.87 19.85
C SER A 187 -18.42 -9.27 18.45
N TYR A 188 -17.45 -9.73 17.67
CA TYR A 188 -17.12 -9.15 16.39
C TYR A 188 -18.27 -9.33 15.38
N ILE A 189 -18.71 -8.22 14.80
CA ILE A 189 -19.73 -8.18 13.77
C ILE A 189 -19.04 -8.33 12.43
N ARG A 190 -19.54 -9.24 11.59
CA ARG A 190 -19.00 -9.43 10.24
C ARG A 190 -19.66 -8.47 9.26
N PRO A 191 -18.92 -7.98 8.25
CA PRO A 191 -19.46 -7.02 7.28
C PRO A 191 -20.64 -7.58 6.47
N GLU A 192 -20.76 -8.90 6.33
CA GLU A 192 -21.90 -9.53 5.63
C GLU A 192 -23.20 -9.54 6.44
N TRP A 193 -23.13 -9.30 7.75
CA TRP A 193 -24.31 -9.28 8.63
C TRP A 193 -24.84 -7.87 8.82
N ASP A 194 -23.96 -6.93 9.12
CA ASP A 194 -24.28 -5.51 9.26
C ASP A 194 -23.03 -4.70 8.94
N PHE A 195 -22.98 -4.14 7.74
CA PHE A 195 -21.83 -3.36 7.28
C PHE A 195 -21.67 -2.06 8.07
N GLU A 196 -22.78 -1.41 8.43
CA GLU A 196 -22.75 -0.12 9.12
C GLU A 196 -22.22 -0.28 10.56
N ASP A 197 -22.68 -1.31 11.27
CA ASP A 197 -22.17 -1.61 12.61
C ASP A 197 -20.78 -2.21 12.57
N TYR A 198 -20.45 -3.03 11.56
CA TYR A 198 -19.09 -3.48 11.30
C TYR A 198 -18.13 -2.28 11.21
N GLU A 199 -18.51 -1.23 10.47
CA GLU A 199 -17.63 -0.09 10.27
C GLU A 199 -17.35 0.71 11.55
N LYS A 200 -18.28 0.68 12.50
CA LYS A 200 -18.19 1.42 13.77
C LYS A 200 -17.46 0.65 14.87
N GLN A 201 -17.07 -0.59 14.62
CA GLN A 201 -16.38 -1.42 15.61
C GLN A 201 -15.03 -0.80 16.03
N PRO A 202 -14.71 -0.71 17.33
CA PRO A 202 -13.46 -0.14 17.82
C PRO A 202 -12.19 -0.66 17.14
N VAL A 203 -12.08 -1.96 16.85
CA VAL A 203 -10.91 -2.54 16.17
C VAL A 203 -10.78 -2.05 14.73
N GLU A 204 -11.89 -1.91 14.03
CA GLU A 204 -11.94 -1.44 12.64
C GLU A 204 -11.67 0.07 12.54
N VAL A 205 -12.23 0.85 13.48
CA VAL A 205 -11.99 2.29 13.58
C VAL A 205 -10.52 2.57 13.89
N ASP A 206 -9.91 1.85 14.83
CA ASP A 206 -8.47 1.95 15.11
C ASP A 206 -7.63 1.57 13.88
N ALA A 207 -7.93 0.45 13.22
CA ALA A 207 -7.19 -0.01 12.05
C ALA A 207 -7.23 0.99 10.88
N ARG A 208 -8.41 1.56 10.60
CA ARG A 208 -8.56 2.63 9.59
C ARG A 208 -7.84 3.91 9.97
N ASN A 209 -8.00 4.36 11.22
CA ASN A 209 -7.34 5.59 11.68
C ASN A 209 -5.82 5.44 11.65
N PHE A 210 -5.30 4.27 12.02
CA PHE A 210 -3.88 3.95 11.92
C PHE A 210 -3.40 4.01 10.46
N ALA A 211 -4.05 3.30 9.54
CA ALA A 211 -3.67 3.31 8.12
C ALA A 211 -3.71 4.72 7.53
N ALA A 212 -4.79 5.48 7.77
CA ALA A 212 -4.91 6.87 7.33
C ALA A 212 -3.81 7.76 7.90
N SER A 213 -3.48 7.61 9.19
CA SER A 213 -2.43 8.40 9.84
C SER A 213 -1.04 8.09 9.30
N VAL A 214 -0.75 6.81 9.01
CA VAL A 214 0.52 6.41 8.38
C VAL A 214 0.67 7.04 7.00
N VAL A 215 -0.38 6.95 6.18
CA VAL A 215 -0.39 7.52 4.82
C VAL A 215 -0.26 9.04 4.87
N GLU A 216 -1.09 9.72 5.66
CA GLU A 216 -1.05 11.17 5.82
C GLU A 216 0.34 11.65 6.27
N LYS A 217 0.91 10.97 7.27
CA LYS A 217 2.23 11.32 7.81
C LYS A 217 3.33 11.13 6.77
N ALA A 218 3.35 10.00 6.05
CA ALA A 218 4.34 9.74 5.02
C ALA A 218 4.27 10.76 3.88
N LEU A 219 3.07 11.09 3.41
CA LEU A 219 2.87 12.09 2.35
C LEU A 219 3.29 13.49 2.81
N ASN A 220 2.94 13.88 4.03
CA ASN A 220 3.37 15.16 4.59
C ASN A 220 4.90 15.24 4.70
N ASN A 221 5.56 14.15 5.11
CA ASN A 221 7.01 14.10 5.19
C ASN A 221 7.66 14.20 3.80
N ILE A 222 7.06 13.62 2.75
CA ILE A 222 7.56 13.73 1.37
C ILE A 222 7.36 15.14 0.80
N LEU A 223 6.23 15.78 1.09
CA LEU A 223 5.87 17.08 0.50
C LEU A 223 6.54 18.27 1.20
N TYR A 224 6.79 18.15 2.50
CA TYR A 224 7.23 19.27 3.35
C TYR A 224 8.53 19.02 4.13
N GLY A 225 9.09 17.81 4.07
CA GLY A 225 10.38 17.44 4.68
C GLY A 225 11.55 17.69 3.75
#